data_AF-A0A7S3BVT3-F1
#
_entry.id   AF-A0A7S3BVT3-F1
#
_cell.length_a   1.000
_cell.length_b   1.000
_cell.length_c   1.000
_cell.angle_alpha   90.00
_cell.angle_beta   90.00
_cell.angle_gamma   90.00
#
_symmetry.space_group_name_H-M   'P 1'
#
loop_
_entity.id
_entity.type
_entity.pdbx_description
1 polymer ?
#
loop_
_entity_poly.entity_id
_entity_poly.type
_entity_poly.pdbx_seq_one_letter_code
_entity_poly.pdbx_strand_id
1 'polypeptide(L)'
;VSDTGADRLVVVDVDSGYFSQDAKPRFPIYSSPEASFAYEIWHGLTYQIRGALSRPSGLALSPTTVYVGSHTTGAIHAVDRETWRLTQLAQVAAPASLAGITLDPQGALVFVDTAMPAIRRLDVTSKCSPAGVGAGGCTNGAKDGDESGADCGGGSRARRPR
;
A
#
# COMPACT_ATOMS: atom_id res chain seq x y z
N VAL A 1 -9.40 2.82 3.71
CA VAL A 1 -8.67 3.28 4.91
C VAL A 1 -7.37 2.51 5.02
N SER A 2 -6.26 3.21 5.24
CA SER A 2 -4.98 2.63 5.68
C SER A 2 -5.01 2.48 7.19
N ASP A 3 -5.32 1.29 7.69
CA ASP A 3 -5.37 1.02 9.12
C ASP A 3 -3.95 0.70 9.63
N THR A 4 -3.18 1.78 9.81
CA THR A 4 -1.73 1.74 10.09
C THR A 4 -1.41 0.98 11.37
N GLY A 5 -2.25 1.11 12.40
CA GLY A 5 -2.02 0.46 13.70
C GLY A 5 -2.34 -1.04 13.71
N ALA A 6 -3.11 -1.53 12.74
CA ALA A 6 -3.52 -2.93 12.64
C ALA A 6 -2.98 -3.65 11.39
N ASP A 7 -1.99 -3.06 10.71
CA ASP A 7 -1.31 -3.63 9.54
C ASP A 7 -2.28 -4.15 8.45
N ARG A 8 -3.33 -3.38 8.14
CA ARG A 8 -4.36 -3.82 7.20
C ARG A 8 -4.98 -2.70 6.39
N LEU A 9 -5.66 -3.12 5.32
CA LEU A 9 -6.48 -2.29 4.46
C LEU A 9 -7.94 -2.58 4.71
N VAL A 10 -8.71 -1.51 4.92
CA VAL A 10 -10.13 -1.60 5.24
C VAL A 10 -10.95 -0.77 4.26
N VAL A 11 -12.03 -1.36 3.74
CA VAL A 11 -13.09 -0.65 3.02
C VAL A 11 -14.26 -0.50 3.97
N VAL A 12 -14.73 0.74 4.14
CA VAL A 12 -15.84 1.08 5.02
C VAL A 12 -17.04 1.39 4.13
N ASP A 13 -18.19 0.82 4.45
CA ASP A 13 -19.46 1.26 3.91
C ASP A 13 -19.91 2.50 4.69
N VAL A 14 -19.73 3.67 4.08
CA VAL A 14 -19.98 4.97 4.72
C VAL A 14 -21.46 5.23 4.98
N ASP A 15 -22.36 4.53 4.28
CA ASP A 15 -23.81 4.71 4.39
C ASP A 15 -24.43 3.75 5.42
N SER A 16 -23.67 2.75 5.88
CA SER A 16 -24.16 1.76 6.85
C SER A 16 -24.23 2.27 8.30
N GLY A 17 -23.57 3.39 8.58
CA GLY A 17 -23.53 3.97 9.93
C GLY A 17 -24.75 4.83 10.26
N TYR A 18 -24.91 5.13 11.55
CA TYR A 18 -25.85 6.14 12.02
C TYR A 18 -25.18 7.14 12.94
N PHE A 19 -25.62 8.40 12.85
CA PHE A 19 -25.18 9.47 13.74
C PHE A 19 -25.58 9.12 15.17
N SER A 20 -24.62 9.19 16.08
CA SER A 20 -24.88 8.96 17.51
C SER A 20 -24.99 10.27 18.28
N GLN A 21 -23.98 11.13 18.15
CA GLN A 21 -23.89 12.36 18.95
C GLN A 21 -22.78 13.29 18.43
N ASP A 22 -22.85 14.56 18.83
CA ASP A 22 -21.74 15.50 18.72
C ASP A 22 -20.57 15.01 19.62
N ALA A 23 -19.36 15.03 19.06
CA ALA A 23 -18.15 14.58 19.72
C ALA A 23 -17.54 15.67 20.63
N LYS A 24 -17.83 16.95 20.36
CA LYS A 24 -17.22 18.11 21.05
C LYS A 24 -17.38 18.07 22.58
N PRO A 25 -18.56 17.73 23.16
CA PRO A 25 -18.71 17.69 24.61
C PRO A 25 -17.83 16.61 25.26
N ARG A 26 -17.55 15.52 24.53
CA ARG A 26 -16.76 14.39 25.02
C ARG A 26 -15.26 14.59 24.80
N PHE A 27 -14.87 15.29 23.75
CA PHE A 27 -13.47 15.50 23.36
C PHE A 27 -13.12 16.98 23.22
N PRO A 28 -13.27 17.79 24.29
CA PRO A 28 -13.16 19.24 24.21
C PRO A 28 -11.76 19.72 23.80
N ILE A 29 -10.69 19.04 24.22
CA ILE A 29 -9.31 19.44 23.89
C ILE A 29 -8.94 19.25 22.41
N TYR A 30 -9.72 18.46 21.67
CA TYR A 30 -9.54 18.21 20.24
C TYR A 30 -10.62 18.91 19.39
N SER A 31 -11.37 19.81 20.00
CA SER A 31 -12.57 20.39 19.41
C SER A 31 -12.49 21.90 19.37
N SER A 32 -13.16 22.50 18.37
CA SER A 32 -13.46 23.92 18.34
C SER A 32 -14.93 24.15 18.73
N PRO A 33 -15.22 25.21 19.52
CA PRO A 33 -16.60 25.60 19.81
C PRO A 33 -17.31 26.19 18.58
N GLU A 34 -16.58 26.56 17.53
CA GLU A 34 -17.14 27.14 16.31
C GLU A 34 -18.16 26.21 15.64
N ALA A 35 -19.27 26.79 15.16
CA ALA A 35 -20.33 26.04 14.49
C ALA A 35 -19.86 25.42 13.17
N SER A 36 -18.84 26.02 12.52
CA SER A 36 -18.24 25.51 11.29
C SER A 36 -17.40 24.25 11.47
N PHE A 37 -17.00 23.94 12.71
CA PHE A 37 -16.25 22.74 13.02
C PHE A 37 -17.21 21.59 13.31
N ALA A 38 -17.41 20.67 12.37
CA ALA A 38 -18.20 19.46 12.58
C ALA A 38 -17.29 18.34 13.12
N TYR A 39 -17.61 17.82 14.30
CA TYR A 39 -16.94 16.65 14.85
C TYR A 39 -17.97 15.75 15.52
N GLU A 40 -18.22 14.60 14.91
CA GLU A 40 -19.38 13.77 15.20
C GLU A 40 -18.93 12.33 15.46
N ILE A 41 -19.68 11.64 16.32
CA ILE A 41 -19.50 10.21 16.58
C ILE A 41 -20.57 9.45 15.81
N TRP A 42 -20.11 8.51 14.99
CA TRP A 42 -20.94 7.59 14.21
C TRP A 42 -20.76 6.16 14.71
N HIS A 43 -21.86 5.42 14.78
CA HIS A 43 -21.88 4.00 15.18
C HIS A 43 -22.46 3.14 14.07
N GLY A 44 -22.32 1.82 14.19
CA GLY A 44 -22.92 0.85 13.25
C GLY A 44 -22.23 0.72 11.90
N LEU A 45 -21.15 1.46 11.63
CA LEU A 45 -20.39 1.35 10.39
C LEU A 45 -19.90 -0.09 10.17
N THR A 46 -20.28 -0.66 9.02
CA THR A 46 -19.78 -1.94 8.56
C THR A 46 -18.53 -1.74 7.72
N TYR A 47 -17.62 -2.71 7.78
CA TYR A 47 -16.37 -2.65 7.05
C TYR A 47 -15.87 -4.03 6.67
N GLN A 48 -15.02 -4.08 5.67
CA GLN A 48 -14.40 -5.29 5.16
C GLN A 48 -12.88 -5.13 5.09
N ILE A 49 -12.15 -6.13 5.57
CA ILE A 49 -10.69 -6.20 5.42
C ILE A 49 -10.39 -6.65 3.98
N ARG A 50 -9.56 -5.88 3.27
CA ARG A 50 -9.20 -6.13 1.87
C ARG A 50 -7.75 -6.51 1.63
N GLY A 51 -6.94 -6.52 2.68
CA GLY A 51 -5.57 -6.99 2.60
C GLY A 51 -4.82 -6.77 3.90
N ALA A 52 -3.79 -7.58 4.12
CA ALA A 52 -2.78 -7.34 5.13
C ALA A 52 -1.63 -6.57 4.48
N LEU A 53 -1.18 -5.50 5.12
CA LEU A 53 -0.03 -4.72 4.67
C LEU A 53 0.65 -4.11 5.89
N SER A 54 1.96 -4.28 6.01
CA SER A 54 2.70 -3.74 7.15
C SER A 54 2.70 -2.21 7.13
N ARG A 55 2.15 -1.60 8.18
CA ARG A 55 2.15 -0.16 8.46
C ARG A 55 1.85 0.70 7.23
N PRO A 56 0.63 0.58 6.66
CA PRO A 56 0.22 1.36 5.50
C PRO A 56 0.30 2.86 5.82
N SER A 57 0.86 3.66 4.92
CA SER A 57 1.29 5.04 5.22
C SER A 57 0.65 6.12 4.34
N GLY A 58 -0.05 5.71 3.29
CA GLY A 58 -0.75 6.59 2.38
C GLY A 58 -1.57 5.81 1.37
N LEU A 59 -2.61 6.46 0.83
CA LEU A 59 -3.49 5.91 -0.19
C LEU A 59 -3.58 6.89 -1.37
N ALA A 60 -3.61 6.36 -2.58
CA ALA A 60 -3.96 7.12 -3.78
C ALA A 60 -4.91 6.29 -4.64
N LEU A 61 -5.92 6.93 -5.24
CA LEU A 61 -7.01 6.22 -5.91
C LEU A 61 -7.06 6.57 -7.39
N SER A 62 -7.12 5.55 -8.23
CA SER A 62 -7.53 5.65 -9.63
C SER A 62 -8.90 4.97 -9.84
N PRO A 63 -9.50 5.07 -11.04
CA PRO A 63 -10.76 4.38 -11.34
C PRO A 63 -10.71 2.86 -11.09
N THR A 64 -9.57 2.21 -11.32
CA THR A 64 -9.43 0.75 -11.25
C THR A 64 -8.50 0.25 -10.14
N THR A 65 -7.67 1.13 -9.57
CA THR A 65 -6.59 0.73 -8.66
C THR A 65 -6.57 1.61 -7.41
N VAL A 66 -6.37 0.99 -6.24
CA VAL A 66 -5.96 1.68 -5.02
C VAL A 66 -4.46 1.45 -4.83
N TYR A 67 -3.68 2.52 -4.84
CA TYR A 67 -2.27 2.47 -4.49
C TYR A 67 -2.10 2.67 -2.99
N VAL A 68 -1.17 1.93 -2.40
CA VAL A 68 -0.91 1.96 -0.97
C VAL A 68 0.59 1.97 -0.70
N GLY A 69 1.05 2.94 0.08
CA GLY A 69 2.42 2.96 0.61
C GLY A 69 2.53 2.07 1.84
N SER A 70 3.63 1.31 1.97
CA SER A 70 4.04 0.62 3.19
C SER A 70 5.22 1.39 3.79
N HIS A 71 5.01 2.02 4.95
CA HIS A 71 6.11 2.72 5.63
C HIS A 71 7.17 1.72 6.09
N THR A 72 6.75 0.55 6.60
CA THR A 72 7.70 -0.45 7.10
C THR A 72 8.66 -0.91 6.02
N THR A 73 8.16 -1.22 4.83
CA THR A 73 9.04 -1.73 3.76
C THR A 73 9.63 -0.62 2.90
N GLY A 74 8.96 0.52 2.72
CA GLY A 74 9.34 1.54 1.74
C GLY A 74 8.81 1.25 0.32
N ALA A 75 7.87 0.31 0.20
CA ALA A 75 7.29 -0.11 -1.07
C ALA A 75 5.90 0.46 -1.30
N ILE A 76 5.58 0.73 -2.57
CA ILE A 76 4.21 1.00 -3.02
C ILE A 76 3.60 -0.30 -3.56
N HIS A 77 2.36 -0.54 -3.18
CA HIS A 77 1.53 -1.64 -3.63
C HIS A 77 0.34 -1.12 -4.43
N ALA A 78 -0.14 -1.93 -5.36
CA ALA A 78 -1.37 -1.71 -6.11
C ALA A 78 -2.41 -2.75 -5.68
N VAL A 79 -3.62 -2.31 -5.41
CA VAL A 79 -4.78 -3.14 -5.15
C VAL A 79 -5.76 -2.95 -6.29
N ASP A 80 -6.05 -4.02 -7.01
CA ASP A 80 -7.09 -4.03 -8.02
C ASP A 80 -8.47 -3.88 -7.36
N ARG A 81 -9.30 -2.93 -7.80
CA ARG A 81 -10.57 -2.59 -7.12
C ARG A 81 -11.70 -3.60 -7.37
N GLU A 82 -11.57 -4.42 -8.40
CA GLU A 82 -12.57 -5.43 -8.75
C GLU A 82 -12.27 -6.74 -8.01
N THR A 83 -11.03 -7.22 -8.13
CA THR A 83 -10.56 -8.50 -7.58
C THR A 83 -10.00 -8.39 -6.17
N TRP A 84 -9.73 -7.17 -5.68
CA TRP A 84 -9.04 -6.90 -4.42
C TRP A 84 -7.64 -7.52 -4.31
N ARG A 85 -7.03 -7.88 -5.44
CA ARG A 85 -5.69 -8.46 -5.46
C ARG A 85 -4.63 -7.41 -5.15
N LEU A 86 -3.90 -7.60 -4.06
CA LEU A 86 -2.76 -6.79 -3.65
C LEU A 86 -1.48 -7.27 -4.37
N THR A 87 -0.78 -6.35 -5.04
CA THR A 87 0.47 -6.61 -5.75
C THR A 87 1.51 -5.56 -5.35
N GLN A 88 2.73 -5.97 -5.00
CA GLN A 88 3.82 -5.02 -4.81
C GLN A 88 4.23 -4.44 -6.17
N LEU A 89 4.21 -3.12 -6.31
CA LEU A 89 4.53 -2.43 -7.56
C LEU A 89 6.02 -2.09 -7.63
N ALA A 90 6.54 -1.41 -6.61
CA ALA A 90 7.96 -1.04 -6.56
C ALA A 90 8.41 -0.72 -5.14
N GLN A 91 9.70 -0.98 -4.89
CA GLN A 91 10.43 -0.43 -3.75
C GLN A 91 10.92 0.98 -4.14
N VAL A 92 10.39 2.03 -3.49
CA VAL A 92 10.62 3.42 -3.92
C VAL A 92 11.42 4.25 -2.91
N ALA A 93 11.42 3.81 -1.65
CA ALA A 93 12.10 4.47 -0.55
C ALA A 93 12.84 3.45 0.33
N ALA A 94 13.62 3.92 1.30
CA ALA A 94 14.18 3.05 2.31
C ALA A 94 13.07 2.49 3.23
N PRO A 95 13.30 1.33 3.89
CA PRO A 95 12.44 0.90 4.97
C PRO A 95 12.27 2.00 6.03
N ALA A 96 11.07 2.14 6.57
CA ALA A 96 10.69 3.18 7.52
C ALA A 96 10.90 4.64 7.02
N SER A 97 10.80 4.88 5.70
CA SER A 97 10.89 6.25 5.16
C SER A 97 9.78 6.66 4.20
N LEU A 98 8.99 5.72 3.67
CA LEU A 98 7.85 6.07 2.80
C LEU A 98 6.69 6.61 3.64
N ALA A 99 6.31 7.86 3.43
CA ALA A 99 5.18 8.49 4.08
C ALA A 99 3.95 8.53 3.14
N GLY A 100 3.43 9.72 2.85
CA GLY A 100 2.25 9.92 2.01
C GLY A 100 2.52 9.64 0.52
N ILE A 101 1.45 9.25 -0.18
CA ILE A 101 1.43 9.07 -1.63
C ILE A 101 0.20 9.77 -2.22
N THR A 102 0.28 10.20 -3.48
CA THR A 102 -0.85 10.71 -4.26
C THR A 102 -0.64 10.41 -5.74
N LEU A 103 -1.65 10.65 -6.57
CA LEU A 103 -1.51 10.70 -8.03
C LEU A 103 -1.43 12.16 -8.48
N ASP A 104 -0.56 12.45 -9.44
CA ASP A 104 -0.59 13.72 -10.17
C ASP A 104 -1.76 13.72 -11.19
N PRO A 105 -2.06 14.87 -11.84
CA PRO A 105 -3.13 14.94 -12.83
C PRO A 105 -2.96 14.03 -14.05
N GLN A 106 -1.74 13.56 -14.32
CA GLN A 106 -1.42 12.61 -15.39
C GLN A 106 -1.49 11.15 -14.92
N GLY A 107 -1.77 10.91 -13.64
CA GLY A 107 -1.85 9.58 -13.04
C GLY A 107 -0.51 8.98 -12.63
N ALA A 108 0.57 9.76 -12.59
CA ALA A 108 1.85 9.30 -12.03
C ALA A 108 1.81 9.35 -10.50
N LEU A 109 2.45 8.38 -9.85
CA LEU A 109 2.53 8.34 -8.40
C LEU A 109 3.55 9.35 -7.90
N VAL A 110 3.15 10.18 -6.95
CA VAL A 110 4.00 11.12 -6.22
C VAL A 110 4.03 10.71 -4.75
N PHE A 111 5.20 10.71 -4.14
CA PHE A 111 5.39 10.22 -2.78
C PHE A 111 6.41 11.04 -1.99
N VAL A 112 6.33 10.94 -0.67
CA VAL A 112 7.29 11.55 0.26
C VAL A 112 8.26 10.49 0.78
N ASP A 113 9.56 10.76 0.62
CA ASP A 113 10.63 9.97 1.24
C ASP A 113 11.22 10.80 2.39
N THR A 114 11.04 10.32 3.63
CA THR A 114 11.51 11.06 4.82
C THR A 114 12.99 10.83 5.10
N ALA A 115 13.62 9.80 4.52
CA ALA A 115 15.06 9.55 4.66
C ALA A 115 15.88 10.46 3.73
N MET A 116 15.32 10.77 2.56
CA MET A 116 15.83 11.78 1.62
C MET A 116 14.75 12.85 1.47
N PRO A 117 14.68 13.84 2.39
CA PRO A 117 13.51 14.69 2.62
C PRO A 117 13.11 15.46 1.35
N ALA A 118 12.29 14.82 0.53
CA ALA A 118 11.91 15.28 -0.79
C ALA A 118 10.58 14.66 -1.20
N ILE A 119 9.88 15.40 -2.06
CA ILE A 119 8.74 14.87 -2.83
C ILE A 119 9.31 14.30 -4.11
N ARG A 120 8.96 13.04 -4.40
CA ARG A 120 9.50 12.28 -5.54
C ARG A 120 8.35 11.78 -6.40
N ARG A 121 8.60 11.68 -7.70
CA ARG A 121 7.67 11.14 -8.68
C ARG A 121 8.17 9.76 -9.12
N LEU A 122 7.26 8.81 -9.24
CA LEU A 122 7.50 7.48 -9.77
C LEU A 122 7.07 7.44 -11.23
N ASP A 123 8.06 7.41 -12.12
CA ASP A 123 7.82 7.19 -13.55
C ASP A 123 7.94 5.70 -13.87
N VAL A 124 6.86 5.13 -14.43
CA VAL A 124 6.84 3.74 -14.87
C VAL A 124 7.32 3.69 -16.32
N THR A 125 8.61 3.42 -16.51
CA THR A 125 9.24 3.41 -17.85
C THR A 125 9.03 2.12 -18.62
N SER A 126 8.77 1.01 -17.91
CA SER A 126 8.45 -0.28 -18.50
C SER A 126 7.65 -1.13 -17.52
N LYS A 127 6.77 -2.01 -18.03
CA LYS A 127 6.21 -3.06 -17.20
C LYS A 127 7.37 -3.97 -16.80
N CYS A 128 7.46 -4.32 -15.51
CA CYS A 128 8.33 -5.42 -15.11
C CYS A 128 7.89 -6.64 -15.94
N SER A 129 8.81 -7.18 -16.74
CA SER A 129 8.60 -8.52 -17.27
C SER A 129 8.37 -9.41 -16.05
N PRO A 130 7.30 -10.22 -15.98
CA PRO A 130 7.22 -11.23 -14.94
C PRO A 130 8.56 -11.94 -15.00
N ALA A 131 9.28 -11.96 -13.88
CA ALA A 131 10.64 -12.50 -13.84
C ALA A 131 10.61 -13.76 -14.68
N GLY A 132 11.28 -13.71 -15.82
CA GLY A 132 11.38 -14.89 -16.66
C GLY A 132 11.97 -15.90 -15.69
N VAL A 133 11.19 -16.92 -15.35
CA VAL A 133 11.78 -18.20 -15.04
C VAL A 133 12.62 -18.45 -16.27
N GLY A 134 13.91 -18.11 -16.17
CA GLY A 134 14.82 -18.26 -17.28
C GLY A 134 14.65 -19.69 -17.72
N ALA A 135 14.38 -19.90 -19.00
CA ALA A 135 14.40 -21.21 -19.63
C ALA A 135 15.87 -21.69 -19.62
N GLY A 136 16.33 -22.04 -18.42
CA GLY A 136 17.69 -22.32 -18.03
C GLY A 136 17.65 -23.24 -16.82
N GLY A 137 17.19 -24.47 -17.06
CA GLY A 137 17.59 -25.64 -16.28
C GLY A 137 16.77 -26.04 -15.05
N CYS A 138 15.64 -25.40 -14.72
CA CYS A 138 14.76 -25.86 -13.65
C CYS A 138 13.40 -26.26 -14.26
N THR A 139 13.23 -27.55 -14.53
CA THR A 139 12.14 -28.10 -15.37
C THR A 139 10.83 -28.26 -14.61
N ASN A 140 10.89 -28.54 -13.30
CA ASN A 140 9.71 -28.87 -12.50
C ASN A 140 9.67 -28.18 -11.11
N GLY A 141 10.75 -27.49 -10.70
CA GLY A 141 10.82 -26.83 -9.39
C GLY A 141 10.88 -27.79 -8.19
N ALA A 142 11.21 -29.06 -8.42
CA ALA A 142 11.49 -30.05 -7.39
C ALA A 142 13.01 -30.21 -7.21
N LYS A 143 13.47 -30.57 -6.02
CA LYS A 143 14.88 -30.93 -5.81
C LYS A 143 15.10 -32.37 -6.25
N ASP A 144 15.32 -32.60 -7.53
CA ASP A 144 15.70 -33.90 -8.08
C ASP A 144 16.97 -33.81 -8.95
N GLY A 145 17.51 -34.96 -9.32
CA GLY A 145 18.82 -35.07 -9.99
C GLY A 145 18.83 -34.64 -11.46
N ASP A 146 17.72 -34.10 -11.97
CA ASP A 146 17.51 -33.80 -13.39
C ASP A 146 18.02 -32.39 -13.78
N GLU A 147 18.63 -31.67 -12.83
CA GLU A 147 19.04 -30.27 -12.96
C GLU A 147 20.57 -30.15 -13.02
N SER A 148 21.10 -29.81 -14.20
CA SER A 148 22.55 -29.68 -14.41
C SER A 148 23.10 -28.41 -13.74
N GLY A 149 23.45 -28.50 -12.46
CA GLY A 149 24.48 -27.64 -11.86
C GLY A 149 24.03 -26.40 -11.06
N ALA A 150 22.76 -26.29 -10.66
CA ALA A 150 22.35 -25.32 -9.63
C ALA A 150 21.12 -25.85 -8.88
N ASP A 151 21.26 -26.21 -7.61
CA ASP A 151 20.13 -26.50 -6.72
C ASP A 151 19.29 -25.22 -6.61
N CYS A 152 18.15 -25.18 -7.30
CA CYS A 152 17.17 -24.09 -7.33
C CYS A 152 16.45 -23.93 -5.96
N GLY A 153 17.17 -24.10 -4.84
CA GLY A 153 16.75 -23.73 -3.51
C GLY A 153 16.55 -22.22 -3.41
N GLY A 154 15.29 -21.79 -3.50
CA GLY A 154 14.88 -20.39 -3.51
C GLY A 154 15.53 -19.55 -2.42
N GLY A 155 16.36 -18.60 -2.84
CA GLY A 155 16.93 -17.55 -2.02
C GLY A 155 17.18 -16.30 -2.86
N SER A 156 16.21 -15.38 -2.86
CA SER A 156 16.25 -14.13 -3.63
C SER A 156 17.48 -13.28 -3.30
N ARG A 157 18.33 -12.98 -4.29
CA ARG A 157 19.31 -11.87 -4.20
C ARG A 157 19.01 -10.82 -5.26
N ALA A 158 18.70 -9.60 -4.81
CA ALA A 158 18.60 -8.42 -5.64
C ALA A 158 20.01 -7.87 -5.96
N ARG A 159 20.27 -7.54 -7.24
CA ARG A 159 21.48 -6.87 -7.70
C ARG A 159 21.18 -5.39 -7.96
N ARG A 160 21.93 -4.48 -7.33
CA ARG A 160 21.83 -3.03 -7.55
C ARG A 160 22.47 -2.62 -8.89
N PRO A 161 21.88 -1.66 -9.65
CA PRO A 161 22.63 -0.86 -10.61
C PRO A 161 23.29 0.37 -9.95
N ARG A 162 24.32 0.87 -10.64
CA ARG A 162 25.23 1.96 -10.23
C ARG A 162 24.55 3.33 -10.16
#